data_AF-A0A098FBT4-F1
#
_entry.id   AF-A0A098FBT4-F1
#
_cell.length_a   1.000
_cell.length_b   1.000
_cell.length_c   1.000
_cell.angle_alpha   90.00
_cell.angle_beta   90.00
_cell.angle_gamma   90.00
#
_symmetry.space_group_name_H-M   'P 1'
#
loop_
_entity.id
_entity.type
_entity.pdbx_description
1 polymer ?
#
loop_
_entity_poly.entity_id
_entity_poly.type
_entity_poly.pdbx_seq_one_letter_code
_entity_poly.pdbx_strand_id
1 'polypeptide(L)'
;MANEQSNSANPNVDLKYRRKKNAEEMKHQVISFTLMIFFTLLAFAAVGIEGFSHWFIKPVILLLAVVQVIFQLYYFMHMKHKGHGTIALFLFSGLAVGLITVLVFTTIVWL
;
A
#
# COMPACT_ATOMS: atom_id res chain seq x y z
N MET A 1 2.19 38.44 -33.11
CA MET A 1 2.35 37.07 -33.65
C MET A 1 1.42 36.14 -32.89
N ALA A 2 0.89 35.15 -33.59
CA ALA A 2 -0.40 34.52 -33.36
C ALA A 2 -0.53 33.69 -32.07
N ASN A 3 -1.77 33.73 -31.58
CA ASN A 3 -2.50 32.81 -30.74
C ASN A 3 -2.20 31.32 -30.99
N GLU A 4 -1.74 30.59 -29.98
CA GLU A 4 -1.82 29.13 -29.90
C GLU A 4 -2.40 28.73 -28.53
N GLN A 5 -3.50 29.40 -28.14
CA GLN A 5 -4.41 28.87 -27.13
C GLN A 5 -5.18 27.74 -27.82
N SER A 6 -4.61 26.53 -27.78
CA SER A 6 -5.21 25.28 -28.25
C SER A 6 -6.54 25.05 -27.53
N ASN A 7 -7.60 25.62 -28.10
CA ASN A 7 -9.00 25.40 -27.76
C ASN A 7 -9.39 23.97 -28.16
N SER A 8 -9.05 22.98 -27.33
CA SER A 8 -9.72 21.68 -27.37
C SER A 8 -11.07 21.78 -26.64
N ALA A 9 -11.97 22.57 -27.22
CA ALA A 9 -13.30 22.92 -26.71
C ALA A 9 -14.34 21.81 -26.98
N ASN A 10 -14.13 20.60 -26.46
CA ASN A 10 -15.21 19.62 -26.37
C ASN A 10 -15.21 18.92 -25.00
N PRO A 11 -16.06 19.37 -24.04
CA PRO A 11 -16.10 18.83 -22.69
C PRO A 11 -16.50 17.34 -22.67
N ASN A 12 -17.21 16.86 -23.70
CA ASN A 12 -17.70 15.48 -23.74
C ASN A 12 -16.61 14.45 -24.06
N VAL A 13 -15.61 14.79 -24.88
CA VAL A 13 -14.48 13.89 -25.16
C VAL A 13 -13.51 13.81 -23.98
N ASP A 14 -13.28 14.94 -23.31
CA ASP A 14 -12.44 15.00 -22.11
C ASP A 14 -13.11 14.27 -20.93
N LEU A 15 -14.43 14.40 -20.75
CA LEU A 15 -15.20 13.61 -19.77
C LEU A 15 -15.15 12.11 -20.03
N LYS A 16 -15.29 11.67 -21.30
CA LYS A 16 -15.18 10.24 -21.65
C LYS A 16 -13.77 9.70 -21.42
N TYR A 17 -12.75 10.48 -21.75
CA TYR A 17 -11.34 10.11 -21.53
C TYR A 17 -11.00 10.04 -20.03
N ARG A 18 -11.45 11.02 -19.24
CA ARG A 18 -11.32 11.03 -17.78
C ARG A 18 -12.08 9.88 -17.11
N ARG A 19 -13.29 9.55 -17.55
CA ARG A 19 -14.03 8.36 -17.04
C ARG A 19 -13.30 7.06 -17.33
N LYS A 20 -12.73 6.89 -18.52
CA LYS A 20 -11.99 5.68 -18.88
C LYS A 20 -10.70 5.56 -18.06
N LYS A 21 -9.96 6.66 -17.90
CA LYS A 21 -8.76 6.74 -17.05
C LYS A 21 -9.09 6.41 -15.59
N ASN A 22 -10.12 7.03 -15.02
CA ASN A 22 -10.56 6.78 -13.64
C ASN A 22 -10.99 5.32 -13.41
N ALA A 23 -11.64 4.69 -14.40
CA ALA A 23 -12.05 3.29 -14.30
C ALA A 23 -10.86 2.33 -14.27
N GLU A 24 -9.78 2.61 -15.01
CA GLU A 24 -8.54 1.84 -14.95
C GLU A 24 -7.82 2.04 -13.60
N GLU A 25 -7.86 3.25 -13.05
CA GLU A 25 -7.26 3.57 -11.75
C GLU A 25 -8.01 2.84 -10.62
N MET A 26 -9.35 2.82 -10.69
CA MET A 26 -10.19 2.06 -9.76
C MET A 26 -9.93 0.55 -9.84
N LYS A 27 -9.72 0.01 -11.05
CA LYS A 27 -9.40 -1.42 -11.23
C LYS A 27 -8.11 -1.81 -10.51
N HIS A 28 -7.06 -1.02 -10.65
CA HIS A 28 -5.80 -1.28 -9.97
C HIS A 28 -5.94 -1.20 -8.44
N GLN A 29 -6.73 -0.24 -7.94
CA GLN A 29 -7.02 -0.13 -6.51
C GLN A 29 -7.78 -1.36 -5.99
N VAL A 30 -8.79 -1.83 -6.72
CA VAL A 30 -9.58 -3.01 -6.34
C VAL A 30 -8.73 -4.28 -6.34
N ILE A 31 -7.89 -4.50 -7.37
CA ILE A 31 -6.99 -5.66 -7.44
C ILE A 31 -6.10 -5.74 -6.21
N SER A 32 -5.52 -4.61 -5.78
CA SER A 32 -4.61 -4.59 -4.65
C SER A 32 -5.29 -4.70 -3.32
N PHE A 33 -6.47 -4.09 -3.20
CA PHE A 33 -7.30 -4.29 -2.03
C PHE A 33 -7.69 -5.76 -1.87
N THR A 34 -8.05 -6.44 -2.96
CA THR A 34 -8.30 -7.89 -2.95
C THR A 34 -7.06 -8.69 -2.59
N LEU A 35 -5.88 -8.36 -3.14
CA LEU A 35 -4.62 -9.03 -2.78
C LEU A 35 -4.26 -8.85 -1.30
N MET A 36 -4.48 -7.66 -0.72
CA MET A 36 -4.26 -7.41 0.71
C MET A 36 -5.15 -8.31 1.58
N ILE A 37 -6.45 -8.34 1.29
CA ILE A 37 -7.40 -9.19 2.01
C ILE A 37 -7.01 -10.67 1.86
N PHE A 38 -6.58 -11.08 0.67
CA PHE A 38 -6.14 -12.45 0.43
C PHE A 38 -4.95 -12.84 1.33
N PHE A 39 -3.91 -12.01 1.38
CA PHE A 39 -2.73 -12.28 2.21
C PHE A 39 -3.02 -12.22 3.71
N THR A 40 -3.91 -11.33 4.18
CA THR A 40 -4.30 -11.29 5.60
C THR A 40 -5.10 -12.51 6.00
N LEU A 41 -6.03 -12.96 5.16
CA LEU A 41 -6.74 -14.23 5.38
C LEU A 41 -5.78 -15.42 5.40
N LEU A 42 -4.76 -15.42 4.54
CA LEU A 42 -3.73 -16.46 4.52
C LEU A 42 -2.90 -16.45 5.82
N ALA A 43 -2.56 -15.28 6.35
CA ALA A 43 -1.88 -15.16 7.64
C ALA A 43 -2.76 -15.67 8.81
N PHE A 44 -4.05 -15.35 8.82
CA PHE A 44 -4.97 -15.87 9.84
C PHE A 44 -5.21 -17.36 9.73
N ALA A 45 -5.33 -17.90 8.52
CA ALA A 45 -5.41 -19.34 8.30
C ALA A 45 -4.13 -20.04 8.80
N ALA A 46 -2.95 -19.46 8.56
CA ALA A 46 -1.68 -19.99 9.03
C ALA A 46 -1.56 -20.01 10.57
N VAL A 47 -2.22 -19.08 11.28
CA VAL A 47 -2.31 -19.07 12.75
C VAL A 47 -3.38 -20.03 13.27
N GLY A 48 -4.54 -20.06 12.61
CA GLY A 48 -5.74 -20.74 13.11
C GLY A 48 -5.72 -22.25 12.94
N ILE A 49 -4.85 -22.80 12.09
CA ILE A 49 -4.65 -24.25 11.97
C ILE A 49 -3.71 -24.71 13.09
N GLU A 50 -4.26 -25.40 14.09
CA GLU A 50 -3.47 -26.09 15.12
C GLU A 50 -2.62 -27.19 14.47
N GLY A 51 -1.30 -27.06 14.54
CA GLY A 51 -0.35 -28.01 13.97
C GLY A 51 1.07 -27.48 13.84
N PHE A 52 1.23 -26.15 13.81
CA PHE A 52 2.54 -25.51 13.78
C PHE A 52 2.97 -25.06 15.18
N SER A 53 4.25 -25.29 15.51
CA SER A 53 4.83 -24.76 16.73
C SER A 53 4.77 -23.24 16.74
N HIS A 54 4.34 -22.66 17.86
CA HIS A 54 4.32 -21.20 18.08
C HIS A 54 5.67 -20.54 17.75
N TRP A 55 6.77 -21.27 17.89
CA TRP A 55 8.11 -20.78 17.58
C TRP A 55 8.35 -20.60 16.07
N PHE A 56 7.68 -21.38 15.23
CA PHE A 56 7.74 -21.26 13.76
C PHE A 56 6.71 -20.25 13.21
N ILE A 57 5.52 -20.22 13.80
CA ILE A 57 4.42 -19.33 13.41
C ILE A 57 4.78 -17.85 13.58
N LYS A 58 5.40 -17.47 14.72
CA LYS A 58 5.74 -16.08 15.06
C LYS A 58 6.59 -15.38 13.99
N PRO A 59 7.75 -15.91 13.56
CA PRO A 59 8.58 -15.26 12.54
C PRO A 59 7.92 -15.24 11.17
N VAL A 60 7.14 -16.27 10.81
CA VAL A 60 6.43 -16.33 9.52
C VAL A 60 5.38 -15.23 9.40
N ILE A 61 4.60 -15.00 10.46
CA ILE A 61 3.58 -13.94 10.48
C ILE A 61 4.22 -12.57 10.55
N LEU A 62 5.32 -12.42 11.28
CA LEU A 62 6.08 -11.17 11.30
C LEU A 62 6.58 -10.80 9.90
N LEU A 63 7.09 -11.78 9.14
CA LEU A 63 7.48 -11.59 7.74
C LEU A 63 6.29 -11.21 6.86
N LEU A 64 5.16 -11.92 6.98
CA LEU A 64 3.92 -11.58 6.28
C LEU A 64 3.40 -10.18 6.63
N ALA A 65 3.54 -9.75 7.89
CA ALA A 65 3.15 -8.43 8.36
C ALA A 65 4.02 -7.32 7.74
N VAL A 66 5.34 -7.55 7.64
CA VAL A 66 6.23 -6.61 6.93
C VAL A 66 5.87 -6.52 5.45
N VAL A 67 5.60 -7.65 4.80
CA VAL A 67 5.11 -7.68 3.41
C VAL A 67 3.80 -6.89 3.28
N GLN A 68 2.86 -7.05 4.21
CA GLN A 68 1.62 -6.27 4.24
C GLN A 68 1.86 -4.77 4.33
N VAL A 69 2.76 -4.32 5.21
CA VAL A 69 3.12 -2.89 5.33
C VAL A 69 3.70 -2.37 4.01
N ILE A 70 4.56 -3.14 3.34
CA ILE A 70 5.10 -2.76 2.02
C ILE A 70 4.00 -2.67 0.96
N PHE A 71 3.11 -3.66 0.88
CA PHE A 71 1.99 -3.64 -0.06
C PHE A 71 1.03 -2.48 0.21
N GLN A 72 0.74 -2.20 1.48
CA GLN A 72 -0.05 -1.03 1.88
C GLN A 72 0.62 0.27 1.42
N LEU A 73 1.91 0.43 1.65
CA LEU A 73 2.63 1.63 1.23
C LEU A 73 2.73 1.75 -0.29
N TYR A 74 3.01 0.66 -1.00
CA TYR A 74 3.21 0.68 -2.46
C TYR A 74 1.91 0.93 -3.23
N TYR A 75 0.78 0.38 -2.78
CA TYR A 75 -0.48 0.46 -3.51
C TYR A 75 -1.44 1.56 -3.02
N PHE A 76 -1.42 1.89 -1.72
CA PHE A 76 -2.21 3.02 -1.20
C PHE A 76 -1.60 4.35 -1.64
N MET A 77 -0.28 4.41 -1.87
CA MET A 77 0.39 5.54 -2.52
C MET A 77 0.61 5.27 -4.01
N HIS A 78 -0.43 5.60 -4.75
CA HIS A 78 -0.52 5.68 -6.21
C HIS A 78 0.66 6.47 -6.85
N MET A 79 1.81 5.82 -7.03
CA MET A 79 3.00 6.31 -7.75
C MET A 79 2.79 6.43 -9.27
N LYS A 80 1.60 6.85 -9.71
CA LYS A 80 1.35 7.15 -11.12
C LYS A 80 1.47 8.64 -11.46
N HIS A 81 1.54 9.54 -10.47
CA HIS A 81 1.78 10.97 -10.72
C HIS A 81 2.96 11.54 -9.94
N LYS A 82 3.93 12.05 -10.72
CA LYS A 82 5.12 12.80 -10.33
C LYS A 82 4.78 13.92 -9.33
N GLY A 83 5.15 13.73 -8.06
CA GLY A 83 5.03 14.73 -6.99
C GLY A 83 5.79 14.24 -5.75
N HIS A 84 7.12 14.33 -5.82
CA HIS A 84 8.08 13.79 -4.87
C HIS A 84 8.12 14.53 -3.53
N GLY A 85 8.49 13.83 -2.46
CA GLY A 85 8.91 14.41 -1.17
C GLY A 85 8.10 13.93 0.02
N THR A 86 6.83 14.31 0.08
CA THR A 86 5.97 14.09 1.26
C THR A 86 5.63 12.61 1.50
N ILE A 87 5.42 11.86 0.41
CA ILE A 87 5.19 10.42 0.42
C ILE A 87 6.41 9.66 0.98
N ALA A 88 7.60 9.99 0.48
CA ALA A 88 8.84 9.37 0.94
C ALA A 88 9.15 9.72 2.41
N LEU A 89 8.88 10.97 2.83
CA LEU A 89 9.02 11.38 4.23
C LEU A 89 8.06 10.65 5.15
N PHE A 90 6.80 10.46 4.75
CA PHE A 90 5.82 9.70 5.52
C PHE A 90 6.19 8.20 5.60
N LEU A 91 6.76 7.66 4.54
CA LEU A 91 7.21 6.27 4.48
C LEU A 91 8.43 6.05 5.39
N PHE A 92 9.39 6.96 5.36
CA PHE A 92 10.56 6.92 6.24
C PHE A 92 10.19 7.17 7.70
N SER A 93 9.26 8.09 7.98
CA SER A 93 8.79 8.33 9.36
C SER A 93 7.98 7.15 9.90
N GLY A 94 7.08 6.57 9.09
CA GLY A 94 6.32 5.37 9.47
C GLY A 94 7.22 4.17 9.71
N LEU A 95 8.23 3.98 8.87
CA LEU A 95 9.23 2.92 9.07
C LEU A 95 10.07 3.18 10.33
N ALA A 96 10.52 4.42 10.57
CA ALA A 96 11.28 4.78 11.76
C ALA A 96 10.47 4.54 13.04
N VAL A 97 9.22 5.02 13.11
CA VAL A 97 8.34 4.81 14.26
C VAL A 97 8.03 3.33 14.46
N GLY A 98 7.78 2.58 13.37
CA GLY A 98 7.54 1.14 13.43
C GLY A 98 8.74 0.36 13.97
N LEU A 99 9.95 0.65 13.46
CA LEU A 99 11.19 0.01 13.93
C LEU A 99 11.49 0.36 15.39
N ILE A 100 11.33 1.63 15.78
CA ILE A 100 11.51 2.07 17.18
C ILE A 100 10.52 1.34 18.09
N THR A 101 9.25 1.25 17.69
CA THR A 101 8.22 0.57 18.49
C THR A 101 8.54 -0.92 18.66
N VAL A 102 8.90 -1.62 17.58
CA VAL A 102 9.29 -3.04 17.65
C VAL A 102 10.53 -3.21 18.52
N LEU A 103 11.56 -2.38 18.35
CA LEU A 103 12.77 -2.43 19.18
C LEU A 103 12.43 -2.24 20.66
N VAL A 104 11.70 -1.17 21.00
CA VAL A 104 11.29 -0.87 22.39
C VAL A 104 10.48 -2.03 22.99
N PHE A 105 9.49 -2.55 22.29
CA PHE A 105 8.68 -3.68 22.80
C PHE A 105 9.47 -4.99 22.90
N THR A 106 10.51 -5.17 22.10
CA THR A 106 11.33 -6.39 22.16
C THR A 106 12.44 -6.28 23.21
N THR A 107 13.02 -5.09 23.43
CA THR A 107 14.19 -4.91 24.31
C THR A 107 13.88 -4.33 25.67
N ILE A 108 12.86 -3.46 25.80
CA ILE A 108 12.56 -2.72 27.06
C ILE A 108 11.43 -3.39 27.84
N VAL A 109 10.42 -3.97 27.19
CA VAL A 109 9.28 -4.60 27.91
C VAL A 109 9.69 -5.90 28.64
N TRP A 110 10.82 -6.49 28.26
CA TRP A 110 11.39 -7.68 28.90
C TRP A 110 12.48 -7.35 29.94
N LEU A 111 12.75 -6.06 30.19
CA LEU A 111 13.63 -5.58 31.26
C LEU A 111 12.81 -5.22 32.50
#